data_AF-A0A8B5VM65-F1
#
_entry.id   AF-A0A8B5VM65-F1
#
_cell.length_a   1.000
_cell.length_b   1.000
_cell.length_c   1.000
_cell.angle_alpha   90.00
_cell.angle_beta   90.00
_cell.angle_gamma   90.00
#
_symmetry.space_group_name_H-M   'P 1'
#
loop_
_entity.id
_entity.type
_entity.pdbx_description
1 polymer ?
#
loop_
_entity_poly.entity_id
_entity_poly.type
_entity_poly.pdbx_seq_one_letter_code
_entity_poly.pdbx_strand_id
1 'polypeptide(L)'
;MNTLAKISLSVLFTLFLTACEQPNSTKTQSSAESPVQVKEESKEEVKPADTGAQDYKMLREWQDTQEKALNDAIKAATETLTDKQKADSTLMQETVNNALLAQIDHIKISAETLNIQNNEVKALKDKTLEVLTLGAQMIVEGAKMEKNPTPEAHKAFGELQTKLNQLAEEGQQLENILRAKYDPAPAPAPAPAPAPAPAPQQ
;
A
#
# COMPACT_ATOMS: atom_id res chain seq x y z
N MET A 1 18.02 8.53 -33.22
CA MET A 1 18.58 9.54 -32.30
C MET A 1 17.48 10.53 -31.99
N ASN A 2 16.76 10.35 -30.87
CA ASN A 2 15.84 11.36 -30.34
C ASN A 2 16.29 11.69 -28.92
N THR A 3 17.12 12.72 -28.85
CA THR A 3 17.59 13.40 -27.65
C THR A 3 16.69 14.60 -27.46
N LEU A 4 15.97 14.70 -26.32
CA LEU A 4 15.41 15.91 -25.66
C LEU A 4 14.06 15.62 -24.99
N ALA A 5 14.09 15.27 -23.70
CA ALA A 5 13.06 15.64 -22.72
C ALA A 5 13.53 15.25 -21.30
N LYS A 6 14.76 15.62 -20.94
CA LYS A 6 15.18 15.70 -19.54
C LYS A 6 14.75 17.08 -19.01
N ILE A 7 13.49 17.21 -18.63
CA ILE A 7 13.05 18.31 -17.77
C ILE A 7 12.62 17.68 -16.47
N SER A 8 13.54 17.76 -15.51
CA SER A 8 13.41 17.30 -14.14
C SER A 8 12.23 17.99 -13.48
N LEU A 9 11.29 17.19 -12.96
CA LEU A 9 10.10 17.61 -12.22
C LEU A 9 10.47 18.04 -10.79
N SER A 10 11.46 18.92 -10.64
CA SER A 10 12.06 19.26 -9.34
C SER A 10 11.88 20.73 -8.93
N VAL A 11 11.02 21.50 -9.61
CA VAL A 11 10.90 22.95 -9.40
C VAL A 11 9.59 23.37 -8.72
N LEU A 12 8.69 22.45 -8.38
CA LEU A 12 7.39 22.80 -7.78
C LEU A 12 7.35 22.77 -6.24
N PHE A 13 8.47 22.59 -5.54
CA PHE A 13 8.46 22.45 -4.06
C PHE A 13 9.02 23.65 -3.26
N THR A 14 9.25 24.81 -3.88
CA THR A 14 9.91 25.96 -3.22
C THR A 14 9.01 27.13 -2.84
N LEU A 15 7.68 26.98 -2.86
CA LEU A 15 6.75 28.09 -2.55
C LEU A 15 6.10 28.05 -1.16
N PHE A 16 6.53 27.20 -0.22
CA PHE A 16 5.89 27.12 1.12
C PHE A 16 6.79 27.38 2.33
N LEU A 17 8.04 27.82 2.17
CA LEU A 17 8.95 28.11 3.29
C LEU A 17 9.40 29.58 3.32
N THR A 18 8.44 30.50 3.20
CA THR A 18 8.64 31.89 3.60
C THR A 18 7.42 32.37 4.35
N ALA A 19 7.66 32.92 5.55
CA ALA A 19 6.73 33.48 6.52
C ALA A 19 6.03 32.49 7.49
N CYS A 20 6.71 32.18 8.60
CA CYS A 20 6.26 32.59 9.93
C CYS A 20 7.41 32.44 10.94
N GLU A 21 8.23 33.48 11.00
CA GLU A 21 9.11 33.77 12.13
C GLU A 21 8.37 34.78 13.02
N GLN A 22 8.19 34.50 14.31
CA GLN A 22 8.45 35.42 15.45
C GLN A 22 7.97 34.89 16.83
N PRO A 23 8.51 35.42 17.96
CA PRO A 23 9.00 34.61 19.07
C PRO A 23 8.44 35.00 20.46
N ASN A 24 8.51 34.09 21.43
CA ASN A 24 8.61 34.34 22.88
C ASN A 24 8.69 32.95 23.57
N SER A 25 9.49 32.63 24.60
CA SER A 25 10.04 33.43 25.67
C SER A 25 11.34 32.82 26.24
N THR A 26 12.04 33.70 26.95
CA THR A 26 13.35 33.66 27.58
C THR A 26 13.41 32.85 28.90
N LYS A 27 14.61 32.30 29.20
CA LYS A 27 15.19 31.97 30.54
C LYS A 27 14.52 30.86 31.36
N THR A 28 15.18 30.10 32.26
CA THR A 28 16.49 30.14 32.91
C THR A 28 16.80 28.75 33.49
N GLN A 29 18.09 28.42 33.48
CA GLN A 29 18.79 27.34 34.17
C GLN A 29 18.77 27.50 35.70
N SER A 30 18.47 26.45 36.47
CA SER A 30 18.87 26.37 37.90
C SER A 30 19.03 24.92 38.38
N SER A 31 19.95 24.77 39.32
CA SER A 31 20.71 23.60 39.77
C SER A 31 19.94 22.42 40.37
N ALA A 32 20.68 21.31 40.38
CA ALA A 32 20.49 20.05 41.08
C ALA A 32 20.05 20.14 42.54
N GLU A 33 19.22 19.18 42.94
CA GLU A 33 19.48 18.27 44.07
C GLU A 33 18.47 17.10 44.05
N SER A 34 18.98 15.87 44.05
CA SER A 34 18.23 14.69 44.51
C SER A 34 18.33 14.63 46.04
N PRO A 35 17.37 14.03 46.75
CA PRO A 35 17.56 12.61 47.04
C PRO A 35 16.29 11.75 47.15
N VAL A 36 16.56 10.44 47.06
CA VAL A 36 15.84 9.27 47.58
C VAL A 36 14.47 8.88 47.01
N GLN A 37 14.59 7.90 46.11
CA GLN A 37 13.69 6.80 45.82
C GLN A 37 12.73 6.42 46.95
N VAL A 38 11.43 6.53 46.67
CA VAL A 38 10.44 5.54 47.09
C VAL A 38 10.17 4.72 45.85
N LYS A 39 10.70 3.50 45.84
CA LYS A 39 10.44 2.50 44.81
C LYS A 39 9.01 1.99 45.03
N GLU A 40 8.05 2.76 44.55
CA GLU A 40 6.71 2.24 44.28
C GLU A 40 6.89 1.28 43.10
N GLU A 41 6.63 0.01 43.37
CA GLU A 41 6.67 -1.08 42.42
C GLU A 41 5.57 -0.84 41.39
N SER A 42 5.87 0.05 40.44
CA SER A 42 5.16 0.19 39.19
C SER A 42 5.30 -1.17 38.53
N LYS A 43 4.23 -1.96 38.63
CA LYS A 43 4.00 -3.12 37.79
C LYS A 43 4.11 -2.61 36.37
N GLU A 44 5.31 -2.75 35.81
CA GLU A 44 5.61 -2.52 34.41
C GLU A 44 4.83 -3.60 33.67
N GLU A 45 3.55 -3.31 33.47
CA GLU A 45 2.78 -3.92 32.41
C GLU A 45 3.55 -3.58 31.15
N VAL A 46 4.39 -4.54 30.74
CA VAL A 46 5.16 -4.49 29.50
C VAL A 46 4.13 -4.23 28.41
N LYS A 47 3.97 -2.97 28.04
CA LYS A 47 3.19 -2.62 26.86
C LYS A 47 3.80 -3.44 25.73
N PRO A 48 3.01 -4.26 25.02
CA PRO A 48 3.54 -4.98 23.88
C PRO A 48 4.25 -3.97 22.97
N ALA A 49 5.45 -4.32 22.52
CA ALA A 49 6.21 -3.48 21.60
C ALA A 49 5.33 -3.13 20.39
N ASP A 50 5.31 -1.86 19.99
CA ASP A 50 4.58 -1.45 18.79
C ASP A 50 5.29 -2.03 17.55
N THR A 51 4.71 -3.08 16.99
CA THR A 51 5.22 -3.77 15.79
C THR A 51 4.78 -3.09 14.49
N GLY A 52 4.02 -1.99 14.56
CA GLY A 52 3.28 -1.44 13.42
C GLY A 52 4.13 -1.13 12.19
N ALA A 53 5.30 -0.50 12.36
CA ALA A 53 6.18 -0.20 11.23
C ALA A 53 6.76 -1.47 10.56
N GLN A 54 7.15 -2.47 11.37
CA GLN A 54 7.66 -3.74 10.86
C GLN A 54 6.56 -4.53 10.14
N ASP A 55 5.39 -4.61 10.77
CA ASP A 55 4.24 -5.32 10.22
C ASP A 55 3.76 -4.68 8.93
N TYR A 56 3.70 -3.35 8.88
CA TYR A 56 3.28 -2.62 7.69
C TYR A 56 4.27 -2.83 6.54
N LYS A 57 5.58 -2.76 6.80
CA LYS A 57 6.61 -3.09 5.81
C LYS A 57 6.46 -4.52 5.28
N MET A 58 6.25 -5.49 6.17
CA MET A 58 6.03 -6.89 5.78
C MET A 58 4.77 -7.05 4.91
N LEU A 59 3.68 -6.37 5.25
CA LEU A 59 2.46 -6.39 4.46
C LEU A 59 2.68 -5.78 3.06
N ARG A 60 3.39 -4.65 2.98
CA ARG A 60 3.71 -3.97 1.71
C ARG A 60 4.57 -4.85 0.79
N GLU A 61 5.64 -5.43 1.32
CA GLU A 61 6.51 -6.34 0.55
C GLU A 61 5.74 -7.58 0.05
N TRP A 62 4.83 -8.10 0.89
CA TRP A 62 3.96 -9.19 0.48
C TRP A 62 2.99 -8.76 -0.63
N GLN A 63 2.35 -7.58 -0.51
CA GLN A 63 1.43 -7.05 -1.54
C GLN A 63 2.15 -6.87 -2.89
N ASP A 64 3.35 -6.27 -2.90
CA ASP A 64 4.15 -6.09 -4.12
C ASP A 64 4.48 -7.45 -4.77
N THR A 65 4.78 -8.46 -3.95
CA THR A 65 5.01 -9.84 -4.42
C THR A 65 3.75 -10.42 -5.07
N GLN A 66 2.58 -10.21 -4.47
CA GLN A 66 1.32 -10.73 -5.00
C GLN A 66 0.89 -10.01 -6.29
N GLU A 67 1.09 -8.69 -6.39
CA GLU A 67 0.80 -7.94 -7.62
C GLU A 67 1.62 -8.48 -8.78
N LYS A 68 2.92 -8.72 -8.56
CA LYS A 68 3.78 -9.33 -9.59
C LYS A 68 3.30 -10.73 -9.95
N ALA A 69 3.00 -11.58 -8.96
CA ALA A 69 2.54 -12.94 -9.18
C ALA A 69 1.22 -12.99 -9.96
N LEU A 70 0.30 -12.06 -9.71
CA LEU A 70 -0.96 -11.93 -10.43
C LEU A 70 -0.73 -11.60 -11.91
N ASN A 71 0.11 -10.60 -12.18
CA ASN A 71 0.46 -10.21 -13.54
C ASN A 71 1.16 -11.35 -14.30
N ASP A 72 2.09 -12.04 -13.63
CA ASP A 72 2.79 -13.20 -14.21
C ASP A 72 1.82 -14.36 -14.49
N ALA A 73 0.86 -14.63 -13.61
CA ALA A 73 -0.14 -15.67 -13.81
C ALA A 73 -1.05 -15.37 -15.01
N ILE A 74 -1.53 -14.13 -15.15
CA ILE A 74 -2.35 -13.70 -16.30
C ILE A 74 -1.54 -13.82 -17.60
N LYS A 75 -0.29 -13.36 -17.58
CA LYS A 75 0.61 -13.44 -18.72
C LYS A 75 0.86 -14.89 -19.13
N ALA A 76 1.24 -15.75 -18.18
CA ALA A 76 1.50 -17.16 -18.42
C ALA A 76 0.25 -17.87 -18.96
N ALA A 77 -0.92 -17.62 -18.38
CA ALA A 77 -2.18 -18.18 -18.86
C ALA A 77 -2.45 -17.78 -20.32
N THR A 78 -2.24 -16.51 -20.67
CA THR A 78 -2.41 -16.02 -22.04
C THR A 78 -1.38 -16.63 -23.00
N GLU A 79 -0.14 -16.85 -22.56
CA GLU A 79 0.94 -17.45 -23.35
C GLU A 79 0.72 -18.95 -23.63
N THR A 80 -0.07 -19.65 -22.82
CA THR A 80 -0.43 -21.06 -23.09
C THR A 80 -1.34 -21.23 -24.31
N LEU A 81 -2.00 -20.15 -24.76
CA LEU A 81 -2.91 -20.16 -25.89
C LEU A 81 -2.17 -19.92 -27.21
N THR A 82 -2.57 -20.66 -28.25
CA THR A 82 -2.16 -20.38 -29.63
C THR A 82 -2.82 -19.09 -30.16
N ASP A 83 -2.29 -18.50 -31.24
CA ASP A 83 -2.87 -17.29 -31.83
C ASP A 83 -4.32 -17.46 -32.26
N LYS A 84 -4.70 -18.65 -32.74
CA LYS A 84 -6.11 -18.98 -33.05
C LYS A 84 -6.98 -19.01 -31.80
N GLN A 85 -6.48 -19.53 -30.68
CA GLN A 85 -7.21 -19.56 -29.41
C GLN A 85 -7.31 -18.17 -28.77
N LYS A 86 -6.30 -17.32 -28.94
CA LYS A 86 -6.35 -15.92 -28.49
C LYS A 86 -7.39 -15.09 -29.25
N ALA A 87 -7.75 -15.48 -30.47
CA ALA A 87 -8.84 -14.84 -31.22
C ALA A 87 -10.25 -15.26 -30.74
N ASP A 88 -10.35 -16.30 -29.90
CA ASP A 88 -11.59 -16.72 -29.25
C ASP A 88 -11.75 -15.97 -27.92
N SER A 89 -12.61 -14.95 -27.92
CA SER A 89 -12.81 -14.08 -26.75
C SER A 89 -13.31 -14.83 -25.52
N THR A 90 -14.17 -15.84 -25.71
CA THR A 90 -14.72 -16.63 -24.60
C THR A 90 -13.65 -17.53 -24.02
N LEU A 91 -12.90 -18.23 -24.87
CA LEU A 91 -11.79 -19.08 -24.42
C LEU A 91 -10.71 -18.26 -23.71
N MET A 92 -10.34 -17.09 -24.25
CA MET A 92 -9.38 -16.19 -23.61
C MET A 92 -9.86 -15.75 -22.22
N GLN A 93 -11.11 -15.30 -22.12
CA GLN A 93 -11.71 -14.85 -20.87
C GLN A 93 -11.78 -15.98 -19.84
N GLU A 94 -12.24 -17.18 -20.21
CA GLU A 94 -12.28 -18.34 -19.32
C GLU A 94 -10.87 -18.75 -18.86
N THR A 95 -9.87 -18.70 -19.75
CA THR A 95 -8.47 -19.02 -19.42
C THR A 95 -7.90 -18.05 -18.40
N VAL A 96 -8.08 -16.74 -18.60
CA VAL A 96 -7.60 -15.71 -17.68
C VAL A 96 -8.37 -15.75 -16.35
N ASN A 97 -9.69 -15.94 -16.39
CA ASN A 97 -10.51 -16.05 -15.18
C ASN A 97 -10.07 -17.22 -14.30
N ASN A 98 -9.83 -18.39 -14.89
CA ASN A 98 -9.34 -19.55 -14.15
C ASN A 98 -7.97 -19.31 -13.52
N ALA A 99 -7.06 -18.67 -14.25
CA ALA A 99 -5.74 -18.32 -13.71
C ALA A 99 -5.83 -17.32 -12.55
N LEU A 100 -6.69 -16.31 -12.68
CA LEU A 100 -6.93 -15.31 -11.64
C LEU A 100 -7.54 -15.94 -10.38
N LEU A 101 -8.56 -16.79 -10.52
CA LEU A 101 -9.18 -17.51 -9.40
C LEU A 101 -8.16 -18.40 -8.67
N ALA A 102 -7.38 -19.19 -9.42
CA ALA A 102 -6.33 -20.02 -8.83
C ALA A 102 -5.27 -19.18 -8.09
N GLN A 103 -4.85 -18.06 -8.68
CA GLN A 103 -3.87 -17.18 -8.06
C GLN A 103 -4.43 -16.50 -6.80
N ILE A 104 -5.71 -16.13 -6.77
CA ILE A 104 -6.36 -15.59 -5.57
C ILE A 104 -6.35 -16.62 -4.43
N ASP A 105 -6.60 -17.89 -4.71
CA ASP A 105 -6.51 -18.95 -3.70
C ASP A 105 -5.07 -19.09 -3.17
N HIS A 106 -4.07 -19.05 -4.04
CA HIS A 106 -2.66 -19.04 -3.64
C HIS A 106 -2.30 -17.82 -2.77
N ILE A 107 -2.82 -16.63 -3.12
CA ILE A 107 -2.63 -15.41 -2.33
C ILE A 107 -3.20 -15.58 -0.92
N LYS A 108 -4.43 -16.12 -0.80
CA LYS A 108 -5.10 -16.34 0.49
C LYS A 108 -4.29 -17.28 1.39
N ILE A 109 -3.80 -18.39 0.83
CA ILE A 109 -2.91 -19.32 1.54
C ILE A 109 -1.63 -18.62 1.98
N SER A 110 -0.99 -17.85 1.09
CA SER A 110 0.25 -17.13 1.44
C SER A 110 0.06 -16.11 2.56
N ALA A 111 -1.11 -15.49 2.66
CA ALA A 111 -1.42 -14.50 3.69
C ALA A 111 -1.49 -15.08 5.12
N GLU A 112 -1.74 -16.39 5.24
CA GLU A 112 -1.72 -17.12 6.51
C GLU A 112 -0.31 -17.18 7.11
N THR A 113 0.71 -17.06 6.25
CA THR A 113 2.12 -17.07 6.67
C THR A 113 2.59 -15.71 7.23
N LEU A 114 1.81 -14.64 7.02
CA LEU A 114 2.15 -13.31 7.51
C LEU A 114 1.85 -13.15 9.01
N ASN A 115 2.92 -13.01 9.79
CA ASN A 115 2.85 -12.80 11.23
C ASN A 115 2.62 -11.33 11.63
N ILE A 116 1.45 -10.79 11.28
CA ILE A 116 1.07 -9.40 11.59
C ILE A 116 0.47 -9.33 13.00
N GLN A 117 1.07 -8.53 13.88
CA GLN A 117 0.66 -8.39 15.28
C GLN A 117 -0.10 -7.07 15.53
N ASN A 118 0.23 -6.01 14.79
CA ASN A 118 -0.43 -4.72 14.90
C ASN A 118 -1.85 -4.79 14.31
N ASN A 119 -2.84 -4.39 15.10
CA ASN A 119 -4.26 -4.50 14.74
C ASN A 119 -4.66 -3.68 13.51
N GLU A 120 -4.10 -2.48 13.32
CA GLU A 120 -4.45 -1.63 12.18
C GLU A 120 -3.87 -2.22 10.88
N VAL A 121 -2.63 -2.72 10.93
CA VAL A 121 -2.01 -3.43 9.80
C VAL A 121 -2.74 -4.75 9.52
N LYS A 122 -3.17 -5.46 10.55
CA LYS A 122 -3.98 -6.67 10.39
C LYS A 122 -5.32 -6.36 9.72
N ALA A 123 -5.99 -5.28 10.11
CA ALA A 123 -7.25 -4.86 9.49
C ALA A 123 -7.06 -4.54 7.99
N LEU A 124 -5.93 -3.94 7.60
CA LEU A 124 -5.59 -3.71 6.20
C LEU A 124 -5.34 -5.03 5.44
N LYS A 125 -4.62 -5.98 6.04
CA LYS A 125 -4.44 -7.34 5.48
C LYS A 125 -5.80 -7.99 5.25
N ASP A 126 -6.66 -8.01 6.27
CA ASP A 126 -7.97 -8.66 6.21
C ASP A 126 -8.85 -8.02 5.12
N LYS A 127 -8.89 -6.67 5.02
CA LYS A 127 -9.60 -5.96 3.94
C LYS A 127 -9.04 -6.30 2.55
N THR A 128 -7.72 -6.41 2.41
CA THR A 128 -7.08 -6.82 1.15
C THR A 128 -7.59 -8.19 0.72
N LEU A 129 -7.68 -9.16 1.65
CA LEU A 129 -8.20 -10.50 1.36
C LEU A 129 -9.70 -10.50 1.06
N GLU A 130 -10.46 -9.60 1.67
CA GLU A 130 -11.89 -9.43 1.39
C GLU A 130 -12.11 -8.89 -0.03
N VAL A 131 -11.34 -7.88 -0.45
CA VAL A 131 -11.34 -7.34 -1.82
C VAL A 131 -11.02 -8.44 -2.83
N LEU A 132 -9.98 -9.25 -2.59
CA LEU A 132 -9.63 -10.38 -3.47
C LEU A 132 -10.75 -11.43 -3.53
N THR A 133 -11.38 -11.73 -2.39
CA THR A 133 -12.49 -12.68 -2.32
C THR A 133 -13.71 -12.17 -3.08
N LEU A 134 -14.05 -10.89 -2.96
CA LEU A 134 -15.12 -10.28 -3.75
C LEU A 134 -14.79 -10.24 -5.24
N GLY A 135 -13.55 -9.93 -5.60
CA GLY A 135 -13.09 -10.00 -7.00
C GLY A 135 -13.30 -11.40 -7.59
N ALA A 136 -12.94 -12.45 -6.86
CA ALA A 136 -13.22 -13.83 -7.25
C ALA A 136 -14.73 -14.11 -7.42
N GLN A 137 -15.57 -13.63 -6.50
CA GLN A 137 -17.02 -13.76 -6.62
C GLN A 137 -17.56 -13.02 -7.85
N MET A 138 -17.06 -11.82 -8.15
CA MET A 138 -17.47 -11.06 -9.33
C MET A 138 -17.09 -11.78 -10.62
N ILE A 139 -15.94 -12.45 -10.69
CA ILE A 139 -15.56 -13.27 -11.84
C ILE A 139 -16.57 -14.42 -12.04
N VAL A 140 -16.90 -15.12 -10.96
CA VAL A 140 -17.83 -16.27 -11.00
C VAL A 140 -19.25 -15.82 -11.36
N GLU A 141 -19.76 -14.77 -10.71
CA GLU A 141 -21.10 -14.26 -10.98
C GLU A 141 -21.20 -13.58 -12.35
N GLY A 142 -20.13 -12.93 -12.83
CA GLY A 142 -20.05 -12.40 -14.19
C GLY A 142 -20.18 -13.51 -15.24
N ALA A 143 -19.44 -14.60 -15.08
CA ALA A 143 -19.53 -15.77 -15.96
C ALA A 143 -20.92 -16.43 -15.91
N LYS A 144 -21.59 -16.46 -14.75
CA LYS A 144 -22.98 -16.93 -14.63
C LYS A 144 -23.95 -16.00 -15.34
N MET A 145 -23.78 -14.69 -15.20
CA MET A 145 -24.64 -13.69 -15.84
C MET A 145 -24.55 -13.75 -17.35
N GLU A 146 -23.34 -13.91 -17.91
CA GLU A 146 -23.14 -14.08 -19.36
C GLU A 146 -23.87 -15.33 -19.90
N LYS A 147 -23.85 -16.43 -19.14
CA LYS A 147 -24.50 -17.69 -19.51
C LYS A 147 -26.02 -17.67 -19.28
N ASN A 148 -26.50 -16.91 -18.29
CA ASN A 148 -27.92 -16.82 -17.94
C ASN A 148 -28.27 -15.44 -17.36
N PRO A 149 -28.60 -14.45 -18.21
CA PRO A 149 -28.85 -13.08 -17.77
C PRO A 149 -30.25 -12.95 -17.15
N THR A 150 -30.38 -13.21 -15.86
CA THR A 150 -31.64 -13.01 -15.10
C THR A 150 -31.61 -11.70 -14.30
N PRO A 151 -32.78 -11.13 -13.92
CA PRO A 151 -32.83 -9.97 -13.03
C PRO A 151 -32.10 -10.21 -11.69
N GLU A 152 -32.18 -11.43 -11.16
CA GLU A 152 -31.51 -11.84 -9.93
C GLU A 152 -29.99 -11.84 -10.10
N ALA A 153 -29.47 -12.33 -11.23
CA ALA A 153 -28.04 -12.31 -11.54
C ALA A 153 -27.50 -10.87 -11.64
N HIS A 154 -28.23 -9.98 -12.31
CA HIS A 154 -27.88 -8.55 -12.38
C HIS A 154 -27.89 -7.89 -10.99
N LYS A 155 -28.89 -8.21 -10.17
CA LYS A 155 -28.97 -7.71 -8.79
C LYS A 155 -27.80 -8.19 -7.94
N ALA A 156 -27.50 -9.50 -7.98
CA ALA A 156 -26.39 -10.08 -7.23
C ALA A 156 -25.05 -9.45 -7.61
N PHE A 157 -24.80 -9.27 -8.92
CA PHE A 157 -23.59 -8.62 -9.39
C PHE A 157 -23.51 -7.14 -8.99
N GLY A 158 -24.62 -6.39 -9.04
CA GLY A 158 -24.67 -5.01 -8.57
C GLY A 158 -24.42 -4.85 -7.06
N GLU A 159 -24.91 -5.79 -6.26
CA GLU A 159 -24.61 -5.85 -4.81
C GLU A 159 -23.12 -6.13 -4.55
N LEU A 160 -22.51 -7.03 -5.31
CA LEU A 160 -21.07 -7.29 -5.22
C LEU A 160 -20.25 -6.06 -5.62
N GLN A 161 -20.62 -5.38 -6.70
CA GLN A 161 -19.94 -4.17 -7.15
C GLN A 161 -20.02 -3.06 -6.10
N THR A 162 -21.18 -2.89 -5.46
CA THR A 162 -21.37 -1.91 -4.37
C THR A 162 -20.45 -2.23 -3.19
N LYS A 163 -20.39 -3.49 -2.78
CA LYS A 163 -19.50 -3.93 -1.68
C LYS A 163 -18.02 -3.74 -2.04
N LEU A 164 -17.63 -4.07 -3.27
CA LEU A 164 -16.25 -3.87 -3.73
C LEU A 164 -15.85 -2.40 -3.66
N ASN A 165 -16.71 -1.49 -4.13
CA ASN A 165 -16.46 -0.04 -4.08
C ASN A 165 -16.31 0.46 -2.64
N GLN A 166 -17.19 0.02 -1.74
CA GLN A 166 -17.11 0.36 -0.32
C GLN A 166 -15.78 -0.10 0.30
N LEU A 167 -15.40 -1.35 0.07
CA LEU A 167 -14.14 -1.90 0.61
C LEU A 167 -12.91 -1.24 0.00
N ALA A 168 -12.97 -0.86 -1.27
CA ALA A 168 -11.89 -0.11 -1.91
C ALA A 168 -11.68 1.25 -1.24
N GLU A 169 -12.77 1.98 -0.94
CA GLU A 169 -12.69 3.26 -0.23
C GLU A 169 -12.15 3.08 1.20
N GLU A 170 -12.71 2.16 1.98
CA GLU A 170 -12.27 1.88 3.35
C GLU A 170 -10.81 1.40 3.40
N GLY A 171 -10.43 0.52 2.47
CA GLY A 171 -9.06 0.03 2.31
C GLY A 171 -8.09 1.16 1.98
N GLN A 172 -8.45 2.03 1.04
CA GLN A 172 -7.63 3.18 0.66
C GLN A 172 -7.45 4.18 1.81
N GLN A 173 -8.53 4.45 2.57
CA GLN A 173 -8.45 5.32 3.74
C GLN A 173 -7.50 4.74 4.80
N LEU A 174 -7.63 3.46 5.12
CA LEU A 174 -6.77 2.78 6.08
C LEU A 174 -5.31 2.72 5.61
N GLU A 175 -5.08 2.41 4.34
CA GLU A 175 -3.77 2.43 3.70
C GLU A 175 -3.12 3.82 3.84
N ASN A 176 -3.86 4.90 3.56
CA ASN A 176 -3.32 6.26 3.69
C ASN A 176 -2.93 6.60 5.13
N ILE A 177 -3.73 6.17 6.12
CA ILE A 177 -3.44 6.36 7.55
C ILE A 177 -2.15 5.63 7.92
N LEU A 178 -2.05 4.34 7.55
CA LEU A 178 -0.89 3.51 7.85
C LEU A 178 0.36 4.03 7.16
N ARG A 179 0.25 4.43 5.89
CA ARG A 179 1.33 5.06 5.14
C ARG A 179 1.83 6.32 5.81
N ALA A 180 0.94 7.24 6.20
CA ALA A 180 1.33 8.47 6.89
C ALA A 180 2.02 8.20 8.24
N LYS A 181 1.68 7.08 8.89
CA LYS A 181 2.21 6.69 10.20
C LYS A 181 3.54 5.95 10.11
N TYR A 182 3.73 5.11 9.10
CA TYR A 182 4.80 4.12 9.05
C TYR A 182 5.76 4.24 7.86
N ASP A 183 5.42 4.97 6.79
CA ASP A 183 6.39 5.24 5.74
C ASP A 183 7.48 6.20 6.25
N PRO A 184 8.74 6.01 5.80
CA PRO A 184 9.79 6.95 6.12
C PRO A 184 9.43 8.33 5.56
N ALA A 185 9.56 9.37 6.40
CA ALA A 185 9.45 10.74 5.94
C ALA A 185 10.41 10.97 4.75
N PRO A 186 9.99 11.71 3.70
CA PRO A 186 10.86 11.98 2.56
C PRO A 186 12.18 12.57 3.05
N ALA A 187 13.29 11.99 2.60
CA ALA A 187 14.62 12.41 3.02
C ALA A 187 14.79 13.93 2.77
N PRO A 188 15.38 14.68 3.72
CA PRO A 188 15.67 16.09 3.49
C PRO A 188 16.54 16.23 2.25
N ALA A 189 16.22 17.21 1.41
CA ALA A 189 16.96 17.46 0.18
C ALA A 189 18.46 17.61 0.49
N PRO A 190 19.37 17.06 -0.34
CA PRO A 190 20.80 17.18 -0.13
C PRO A 190 21.18 18.66 0.00
N ALA A 191 22.01 18.97 1.00
CA ALA A 191 22.47 20.33 1.23
C ALA A 191 23.07 20.91 -0.06
N PRO A 192 22.76 22.17 -0.42
CA PRO A 192 23.33 22.80 -1.60
C PRO A 192 24.85 22.73 -1.53
N ALA A 193 25.47 22.29 -2.62
CA ALA A 193 26.92 22.17 -2.71
C ALA A 193 27.59 23.52 -2.37
N PRO A 194 28.69 23.52 -1.59
CA PRO A 194 29.39 24.75 -1.25
C PRO A 194 29.76 25.49 -2.53
N ALA A 195 29.48 26.80 -2.55
CA ALA A 195 29.77 27.66 -3.69
C ALA A 195 31.27 27.56 -4.05
N PRO A 196 31.63 27.49 -5.36
CA PRO A 196 33.01 27.47 -5.77
C PRO A 196 33.73 28.71 -5.25
N ALA A 197 34.92 28.49 -4.67
CA ALA A 197 35.74 29.56 -4.12
C ALA A 197 36.01 30.64 -5.21
N PRO A 198 35.94 31.94 -4.86
CA PRO A 198 36.18 33.00 -5.82
C PRO A 198 37.59 32.85 -6.41
N ALA A 199 37.66 32.85 -7.75
CA ALA A 199 38.92 32.78 -8.45
C ALA A 199 39.82 33.98 -8.04
N PRO A 200 41.13 33.77 -7.83
CA PRO A 200 42.04 34.85 -7.49
C PRO A 200 42.04 35.89 -8.62
N GLN A 201 41.72 37.13 -8.28
CA GLN A 201 41.89 38.25 -9.22
C GLN A 201 43.39 38.49 -9.41
N GLN A 202 43.80 38.62 -10.68
CA GLN A 202 45.18 38.92 -11.08
C GLN A 202 45.58 40.34 -10.72
#